data_AF-A0A7S1CHG2-F1
#
_entry.id   AF-A0A7S1CHG2-F1
#
_cell.length_a   1.000
_cell.length_b   1.000
_cell.length_c   1.000
_cell.angle_alpha   90.00
_cell.angle_beta   90.00
_cell.angle_gamma   90.00
#
_symmetry.space_group_name_H-M   'P 1'
#
loop_
_entity.id
_entity.type
_entity.pdbx_description
1 polymer ?
#
loop_
_entity_poly.entity_id
_entity_poly.type
_entity_poly.pdbx_seq_one_letter_code
_entity_poly.pdbx_strand_id
1 'polypeptide(L)'
;VDRFIARLDRDGDGQVDWEEFEAEMVLFADSQRREAFVRNAQRNPSVIGRKLNERTTRGVIMIVLATLFSVPLFAFTTYDADPPGIGDYGLEQLHRIALGDWNLTNADRVSSDGLQARIVRAFATNAGGLLYMSVCPNVATPGACAYTLPQATIMEWVEDLSVAESGWRGADDYTGGVDSVRDNYRAFETKMFAVAGCSTGGQGGTACLSAAIFDNRRASSLAAISNMALTVFVILLLTVGNAAFTRAADDLVIRPIERMVATVQQLARTPLMKLVHHDSDAGGKKGKGKKHKDGAAAAAARRGKEAKGGSSDSDDASDDSASVVTVEAAPAPEKRGESYETALLEEAVAKFSSLMQCGFGAAGSRIIAHNLGAAGGEIDPMVPGRKVEAIFGFCDIRDFTSATEVLQEDILLFVNSVASIVHPAVHAFGGSANKNIGDAFL
;
A
#
# COMPACT_ATOMS: atom_id res chain seq x y z
N VAL A 1 -51.77 -20.06 3.39
CA VAL A 1 -52.57 -20.38 2.20
C VAL A 1 -54.00 -19.88 2.38
N ASP A 2 -54.73 -20.34 3.39
CA ASP A 2 -56.12 -19.89 3.63
C ASP A 2 -56.26 -18.37 3.89
N ARG A 3 -55.30 -17.78 4.62
CA ARG A 3 -55.24 -16.32 4.87
C ARG A 3 -54.81 -15.49 3.63
N PHE A 4 -54.26 -16.15 2.61
CA PHE A 4 -53.82 -15.55 1.35
C PHE A 4 -54.96 -15.59 0.33
N ILE A 5 -55.65 -16.74 0.21
CA ILE A 5 -56.86 -16.89 -0.60
C ILE A 5 -57.97 -15.93 -0.14
N ALA A 6 -58.16 -15.79 1.18
CA ALA A 6 -59.14 -14.84 1.73
C ALA A 6 -58.81 -13.35 1.52
N ARG A 7 -57.62 -13.00 0.99
CA ARG A 7 -57.29 -11.62 0.60
C ARG A 7 -57.58 -11.32 -0.87
N LEU A 8 -57.67 -12.35 -1.71
CA LEU A 8 -57.89 -12.26 -3.15
C LEU A 8 -59.38 -12.20 -3.53
N ASP A 9 -60.26 -12.61 -2.63
CA ASP A 9 -61.72 -12.47 -2.75
C ASP A 9 -62.17 -11.17 -2.05
N ARG A 10 -61.94 -10.02 -2.72
CA ARG A 10 -62.18 -8.69 -2.13
C ARG A 10 -63.64 -8.25 -2.23
N ASP A 11 -64.41 -8.81 -3.16
CA ASP A 11 -65.83 -8.58 -3.39
C ASP A 11 -66.74 -9.64 -2.74
N GLY A 12 -66.18 -10.73 -2.22
CA GLY A 12 -66.87 -11.70 -1.38
C GLY A 12 -67.76 -12.65 -2.15
N ASP A 13 -67.50 -12.83 -3.44
CA ASP A 13 -68.30 -13.67 -4.34
C ASP A 13 -67.78 -15.12 -4.42
N GLY A 14 -66.65 -15.41 -3.75
CA GLY A 14 -66.03 -16.73 -3.72
C GLY A 14 -65.26 -17.10 -4.99
N GLN A 15 -65.03 -16.14 -5.90
CA GLN A 15 -64.18 -16.29 -7.07
C GLN A 15 -62.87 -15.51 -6.89
N VAL A 16 -61.79 -16.06 -7.44
CA VAL A 16 -60.47 -15.42 -7.43
C VAL A 16 -60.34 -14.65 -8.73
N ASP A 17 -60.09 -13.34 -8.65
CA ASP A 17 -59.66 -12.57 -9.81
C ASP A 17 -58.29 -13.08 -10.25
N TRP A 18 -58.28 -13.84 -11.35
CA TRP A 18 -57.08 -14.51 -11.85
C TRP A 18 -56.04 -13.53 -12.39
N GLU A 19 -56.44 -12.34 -12.88
CA GLU A 19 -55.49 -11.31 -13.33
C GLU A 19 -54.77 -10.67 -12.13
N GLU A 20 -55.50 -10.39 -11.05
CA GLU A 20 -54.92 -9.83 -9.80
C GLU A 20 -54.05 -10.89 -9.09
N PHE A 21 -54.46 -12.16 -9.11
CA PHE A 21 -53.68 -13.29 -8.60
C PHE A 21 -52.37 -13.50 -9.37
N GLU A 22 -52.40 -13.45 -10.70
CA GLU A 22 -51.19 -13.54 -11.53
C GLU A 22 -50.24 -12.36 -11.26
N ALA A 23 -50.76 -11.14 -11.12
CA ALA A 23 -49.97 -9.97 -10.77
C ALA A 23 -49.31 -10.09 -9.38
N GLU A 24 -50.04 -10.54 -8.36
CA GLU A 24 -49.47 -10.81 -7.02
C GLU A 24 -48.44 -11.94 -7.05
N MET A 25 -48.67 -13.00 -7.83
CA MET A 25 -47.69 -14.09 -7.98
C MET A 25 -46.40 -13.62 -8.65
N VAL A 26 -46.48 -12.76 -9.66
CA VAL A 26 -45.30 -12.16 -10.31
C VAL A 26 -44.54 -11.28 -9.32
N LEU A 27 -45.24 -10.44 -8.55
CA LEU A 27 -44.64 -9.61 -7.49
C LEU A 27 -43.97 -10.43 -6.39
N PHE A 28 -44.61 -11.53 -5.97
CA PHE A 28 -44.06 -12.45 -4.98
C PHE A 28 -42.84 -13.22 -5.51
N ALA A 29 -42.88 -13.66 -6.77
CA ALA A 29 -41.72 -14.29 -7.41
C ALA A 29 -40.54 -13.31 -7.54
N ASP A 30 -40.81 -12.04 -7.86
CA ASP A 30 -39.78 -11.00 -7.93
C ASP A 30 -39.24 -10.64 -6.53
N SER A 31 -40.08 -10.64 -5.50
CA SER A 31 -39.65 -10.43 -4.11
C SER A 31 -38.73 -11.55 -3.61
N GLN A 32 -39.07 -12.81 -3.90
CA GLN A 32 -38.23 -13.97 -3.57
C GLN A 32 -36.90 -13.93 -4.32
N ARG A 33 -36.89 -13.54 -5.61
CA ARG A 33 -35.65 -13.34 -6.38
C ARG A 33 -34.77 -12.25 -5.78
N ARG A 34 -35.35 -11.11 -5.38
CA ARG A 34 -34.62 -10.01 -4.72
C ARG A 34 -34.00 -10.45 -3.41
N GLU A 35 -34.73 -11.15 -2.55
CA GLU A 35 -34.19 -11.65 -1.28
C GLU A 35 -33.06 -12.67 -1.48
N ALA A 36 -33.19 -13.57 -2.46
CA ALA A 36 -32.14 -14.52 -2.81
C ALA A 36 -30.88 -13.81 -3.36
N PHE A 37 -31.06 -12.78 -4.19
CA PHE A 37 -29.97 -11.95 -4.70
C PHE A 37 -29.23 -11.21 -3.58
N VAL A 38 -29.96 -10.55 -2.67
CA VAL A 38 -29.35 -9.82 -1.53
C VAL A 38 -28.59 -10.78 -0.61
N ARG A 39 -29.13 -11.96 -0.31
CA ARG A 39 -28.43 -13.00 0.46
C ARG A 39 -27.15 -13.48 -0.22
N ASN A 40 -27.17 -13.65 -1.53
CA ASN A 40 -25.97 -14.04 -2.29
C ASN A 40 -24.92 -12.93 -2.38
N ALA A 41 -25.34 -11.67 -2.53
CA ALA A 41 -24.45 -10.51 -2.54
C ALA A 41 -23.76 -10.28 -1.19
N GLN A 42 -24.43 -10.56 -0.07
CA GLN A 42 -23.81 -10.50 1.26
C GLN A 42 -22.79 -11.63 1.50
N ARG A 43 -22.99 -12.80 0.87
CA ARG A 43 -22.14 -13.98 1.06
C ARG A 43 -20.87 -13.94 0.21
N ASN A 44 -20.93 -13.31 -0.97
CA ASN A 44 -19.80 -13.14 -1.88
C ASN A 44 -19.38 -11.67 -1.90
N PRO A 45 -18.31 -11.26 -1.20
CA PRO A 45 -17.82 -9.90 -1.28
C PRO A 45 -17.43 -9.56 -2.73
N SER A 46 -17.54 -8.29 -3.09
CA SER A 46 -17.15 -7.81 -4.43
C SER A 46 -15.73 -8.28 -4.75
N VAL A 47 -15.48 -8.64 -6.00
CA VAL A 47 -14.15 -9.09 -6.44
C VAL A 47 -13.12 -8.00 -6.16
N ILE A 48 -13.52 -6.73 -6.31
CA ILE A 48 -12.74 -5.55 -5.95
C ILE A 48 -12.43 -5.52 -4.45
N GLY A 49 -13.43 -5.73 -3.58
CA GLY A 49 -13.24 -5.74 -2.13
C GLY A 49 -12.31 -6.86 -1.66
N ARG A 50 -12.46 -8.06 -2.24
CA ARG A 50 -11.57 -9.20 -1.94
C ARG A 50 -10.13 -8.91 -2.33
N LYS A 51 -9.90 -8.37 -3.52
CA LYS A 51 -8.55 -8.02 -4.01
C LYS A 51 -7.92 -6.85 -3.25
N LEU A 52 -8.71 -5.83 -2.89
CA LEU A 52 -8.22 -4.73 -2.07
C LEU A 52 -7.72 -5.28 -0.73
N ASN A 53 -8.53 -6.13 -0.09
CA ASN A 53 -8.17 -6.77 1.16
C ASN A 53 -6.92 -7.67 1.02
N GLU A 54 -6.79 -8.43 -0.07
CA GLU A 54 -5.62 -9.27 -0.33
C GLU A 54 -4.35 -8.43 -0.53
N ARG A 55 -4.42 -7.32 -1.27
CA ARG A 55 -3.29 -6.40 -1.43
C ARG A 55 -2.91 -5.68 -0.13
N THR A 56 -3.90 -5.22 0.65
CA THR A 56 -3.63 -4.54 1.92
C THR A 56 -3.03 -5.49 2.93
N THR A 57 -3.63 -6.67 3.13
CA THR A 57 -3.10 -7.70 4.06
C THR A 57 -1.70 -8.13 3.66
N ARG A 58 -1.44 -8.42 2.37
CA ARG A 58 -0.11 -8.77 1.88
C ARG A 58 0.91 -7.67 2.17
N GLY A 59 0.59 -6.42 1.89
CA GLY A 59 1.54 -5.34 2.14
C GLY A 59 1.74 -5.04 3.62
N VAL A 60 0.71 -5.18 4.47
CA VAL A 60 0.85 -5.06 5.93
C VAL A 60 1.80 -6.12 6.45
N ILE A 61 1.66 -7.38 5.99
CA ILE A 61 2.58 -8.46 6.35
C ILE A 61 4.01 -8.11 5.92
N MET A 62 4.22 -7.59 4.70
CA MET A 62 5.54 -7.18 4.23
C MET A 62 6.15 -6.07 5.10
N ILE A 63 5.35 -5.09 5.53
CA ILE A 63 5.78 -4.02 6.44
C ILE A 63 6.20 -4.62 7.79
N VAL A 64 5.36 -5.48 8.38
CA VAL A 64 5.64 -6.12 9.68
C VAL A 64 6.91 -6.98 9.59
N LEU A 65 7.05 -7.81 8.56
CA LEU A 65 8.25 -8.63 8.35
C LEU A 65 9.51 -7.78 8.17
N ALA A 66 9.42 -6.69 7.41
CA ALA A 66 10.54 -5.78 7.22
C ALA A 66 10.92 -5.07 8.54
N THR A 67 9.95 -4.68 9.36
CA THR A 67 10.24 -4.14 10.70
C THR A 67 10.89 -5.18 11.60
N LEU A 68 10.37 -6.41 11.62
CA LEU A 68 10.94 -7.53 12.40
C LEU A 68 12.37 -7.86 11.99
N PHE A 69 12.71 -7.77 10.70
CA PHE A 69 14.07 -8.02 10.22
C PHE A 69 15.01 -6.84 10.46
N SER A 70 14.50 -5.60 10.41
CA SER A 70 15.29 -4.40 10.63
C SER A 70 15.78 -4.25 12.07
N VAL A 71 14.95 -4.59 13.07
CA VAL A 71 15.31 -4.45 14.49
C VAL A 71 16.62 -5.17 14.84
N PRO A 72 16.79 -6.49 14.57
CA PRO A 72 18.05 -7.18 14.88
C PRO A 72 19.23 -6.71 14.01
N LEU A 73 18.99 -6.24 12.78
CA LEU A 73 20.06 -5.69 11.93
C LEU A 73 20.65 -4.38 12.48
N PHE A 74 19.83 -3.54 13.10
CA PHE A 74 20.26 -2.25 13.66
C PHE A 74 20.49 -2.29 15.18
N ALA A 75 20.18 -3.40 15.85
CA ALA A 75 20.44 -3.58 17.27
C ALA A 75 21.95 -3.75 17.52
N PHE A 76 22.61 -2.64 17.80
CA PHE A 76 24.05 -2.55 18.09
C PHE A 76 24.49 -3.45 19.26
N THR A 77 23.59 -3.72 20.21
CA THR A 77 23.83 -4.66 21.33
C THR A 77 24.16 -6.09 20.89
N THR A 78 23.84 -6.45 19.64
CA THR A 78 24.16 -7.76 19.05
C THR A 78 25.60 -7.83 18.56
N TYR A 79 26.19 -6.68 18.20
CA TYR A 79 27.50 -6.58 17.56
C TYR A 79 28.61 -6.20 18.53
N ASP A 80 28.29 -5.39 19.54
CA ASP A 80 29.24 -4.89 20.54
C ASP A 80 28.92 -5.46 21.93
N ALA A 81 28.47 -6.73 21.96
CA ALA A 81 28.49 -7.49 23.19
C ALA A 81 29.95 -7.66 23.58
N ASP A 82 30.46 -6.74 24.42
CA ASP A 82 31.70 -6.93 25.15
C ASP A 82 31.74 -8.39 25.57
N PRO A 83 32.74 -9.19 25.14
CA PRO A 83 32.80 -10.58 25.54
C PRO A 83 32.69 -10.59 27.06
N PRO A 84 31.65 -11.22 27.63
CA PRO A 84 31.36 -11.11 29.04
C PRO A 84 32.57 -11.69 29.77
N GLY A 85 33.40 -10.79 30.27
CA GLY A 85 34.39 -11.16 31.25
C GLY A 85 35.76 -10.52 31.22
N ILE A 86 36.18 -9.74 30.21
CA ILE A 86 37.52 -9.12 30.33
C ILE A 86 37.53 -8.09 31.46
N GLY A 87 36.51 -7.22 31.53
CA GLY A 87 36.33 -6.25 32.61
C GLY A 87 36.01 -6.92 33.96
N ASP A 88 35.01 -7.81 33.97
CA ASP A 88 34.53 -8.46 35.19
C ASP A 88 35.53 -9.47 35.78
N TYR A 89 36.01 -10.45 34.99
CA TYR A 89 36.94 -11.45 35.50
C TYR A 89 38.31 -10.82 35.77
N GLY A 90 38.78 -9.90 34.94
CA GLY A 90 40.06 -9.22 35.18
C GLY A 90 40.08 -8.46 36.50
N LEU A 91 39.02 -7.71 36.79
CA LEU A 91 38.86 -6.98 38.05
C LEU A 91 38.64 -7.93 39.23
N GLU A 92 37.88 -9.02 39.03
CA GLU A 92 37.67 -10.05 40.06
C GLU A 92 38.99 -10.75 40.44
N GLN A 93 39.86 -11.06 39.48
CA GLN A 93 41.17 -11.63 39.79
C GLN A 93 42.03 -10.65 40.58
N LEU A 94 42.10 -9.38 40.16
CA LEU A 94 42.83 -8.35 40.92
C LEU A 94 42.28 -8.19 42.33
N HIS A 95 40.96 -8.22 42.49
CA HIS A 95 40.27 -8.17 43.77
C HIS A 95 40.64 -9.35 44.68
N ARG A 96 40.57 -10.59 44.18
CA ARG A 96 40.92 -11.80 44.94
C ARG A 96 42.40 -11.86 45.32
N ILE A 97 43.30 -11.39 44.45
CA ILE A 97 44.73 -11.30 44.78
C ILE A 97 44.89 -10.26 45.92
N ALA A 98 44.19 -9.12 45.87
CA ALA A 98 44.21 -8.08 46.92
C ALA A 98 43.70 -8.56 48.29
N LEU A 99 42.78 -9.52 48.29
CA LEU A 99 42.31 -10.19 49.50
C LEU A 99 43.31 -11.19 50.08
N GLY A 100 44.31 -11.63 49.30
CA GLY A 100 45.31 -12.61 49.74
C GLY A 100 44.82 -14.06 49.70
N ASP A 101 43.68 -14.34 49.05
CA ASP A 101 43.07 -15.68 48.97
C ASP A 101 43.99 -16.74 48.31
N TRP A 102 44.92 -16.28 47.48
CA TRP A 102 45.88 -17.12 46.76
C TRP A 102 47.11 -17.51 47.61
N ASN A 103 47.15 -17.10 48.89
CA ASN A 103 48.24 -17.34 49.81
C ASN A 103 47.91 -18.52 50.75
N LEU A 104 47.89 -19.75 50.22
CA LEU A 104 47.62 -20.98 50.99
C LEU A 104 48.84 -21.52 51.75
N THR A 105 50.05 -21.01 51.48
CA THR A 105 51.27 -21.37 52.20
C THR A 105 51.96 -20.09 52.66
N ASN A 106 52.19 -19.93 53.96
CA ASN A 106 52.78 -18.77 54.63
C ASN A 106 54.24 -18.40 54.21
N ALA A 107 54.65 -18.69 52.97
CA ALA A 107 55.94 -18.35 52.41
C ALA A 107 55.70 -17.42 51.22
N ASP A 108 56.01 -16.14 51.43
CA ASP A 108 56.00 -15.04 50.47
C ASP A 108 54.71 -14.88 49.66
N ARG A 109 53.90 -13.90 50.10
CA ARG A 109 52.76 -13.36 49.35
C ARG A 109 53.15 -13.24 47.87
N VAL A 110 52.25 -13.67 46.98
CA VAL A 110 52.27 -13.33 45.54
C VAL A 110 52.10 -11.81 45.41
N SER A 111 53.16 -11.09 45.77
CA SER A 111 53.21 -9.64 46.01
C SER A 111 54.46 -9.06 45.36
N SER A 112 55.07 -9.78 44.40
CA SER A 112 56.09 -9.15 43.59
C SER A 112 55.41 -8.05 42.78
N ASP A 113 55.83 -6.80 43.02
CA ASP A 113 55.34 -5.61 42.33
C ASP A 113 55.35 -5.81 40.80
N GLY A 114 56.31 -6.60 40.30
CA GLY A 114 56.39 -6.99 38.89
C GLY A 114 55.24 -7.86 38.38
N LEU A 115 54.70 -8.79 39.18
CA LEU A 115 53.55 -9.61 38.75
C LEU A 115 52.26 -8.79 38.78
N GLN A 116 52.08 -7.95 39.80
CA GLN A 116 50.93 -7.04 39.89
C GLN A 116 50.94 -6.04 38.74
N ALA A 117 52.09 -5.43 38.44
CA ALA A 117 52.26 -4.56 37.28
C ALA A 117 51.91 -5.27 35.96
N ARG A 118 52.31 -6.54 35.78
CA ARG A 118 51.96 -7.30 34.57
C ARG A 118 50.46 -7.57 34.44
N ILE A 119 49.77 -7.87 35.54
CA ILE A 119 48.33 -8.14 35.52
C ILE A 119 47.56 -6.83 35.28
N VAL A 120 47.92 -5.74 35.95
CA VAL A 120 47.31 -4.42 35.74
C VAL A 120 47.52 -3.94 34.30
N ARG A 121 48.74 -4.09 33.77
CA ARG A 121 49.03 -3.77 32.36
C ARG A 121 48.21 -4.63 31.41
N ALA A 122 48.17 -5.96 31.63
CA ALA A 122 47.37 -6.85 30.79
C ALA A 122 45.88 -6.51 30.84
N PHE A 123 45.36 -6.13 32.01
CA PHE A 123 43.98 -5.68 32.18
C PHE A 123 43.73 -4.38 31.41
N ALA A 124 44.58 -3.37 31.57
CA ALA A 124 44.48 -2.09 30.86
C ALA A 124 44.63 -2.25 29.34
N THR A 125 45.52 -3.12 28.87
CA THR A 125 45.74 -3.35 27.44
C THR A 125 44.64 -4.18 26.78
N ASN A 126 44.17 -5.24 27.45
CA ASN A 126 43.19 -6.16 26.87
C ASN A 126 41.75 -5.61 26.97
N ALA A 127 41.44 -4.85 28.02
CA ALA A 127 40.15 -4.17 28.12
C ALA A 127 40.12 -2.92 27.22
N GLY A 128 41.23 -2.16 27.17
CA GLY A 128 41.31 -0.88 26.46
C GLY A 128 40.40 0.19 27.08
N GLY A 129 40.79 1.47 26.99
CA GLY A 129 39.93 2.56 27.45
C GLY A 129 39.80 2.68 28.97
N LEU A 130 40.75 2.20 29.77
CA LEU A 130 40.70 2.31 31.24
C LEU A 130 40.84 3.78 31.67
N LEU A 131 39.81 4.34 32.29
CA LEU A 131 39.80 5.73 32.79
C LEU A 131 40.22 5.82 34.26
N TYR A 132 39.77 4.87 35.06
CA TYR A 132 40.06 4.82 36.50
C TYR A 132 40.02 3.38 37.00
N MET A 133 40.87 3.04 37.97
CA MET A 133 40.84 1.74 38.63
C MET A 133 41.24 1.89 40.08
N SER A 134 40.47 1.31 40.99
CA SER A 134 40.83 1.16 42.40
C SER A 134 40.73 -0.30 42.82
N VAL A 135 41.81 -0.82 43.39
CA VAL A 135 41.85 -2.17 43.94
C VAL A 135 41.95 -2.05 45.46
N CYS A 136 40.82 -2.31 46.12
CA CYS A 136 40.61 -2.14 47.56
C CYS A 136 41.16 -0.82 48.13
N PRO A 137 40.58 0.34 47.77
CA PRO A 137 41.07 1.64 48.22
C PRO A 137 40.67 2.00 49.67
N ASN A 138 39.61 1.39 50.20
CA ASN A 138 39.01 1.78 51.48
C ASN A 138 39.31 0.75 52.57
N VAL A 139 39.92 1.21 53.65
CA VAL A 139 40.26 0.43 54.84
C VAL A 139 39.28 0.79 55.97
N ALA A 140 37.98 0.83 55.67
CA ALA A 140 36.97 1.07 56.71
C ALA A 140 37.11 0.06 57.87
N THR A 141 37.67 -1.10 57.57
CA THR A 141 38.14 -2.12 58.50
C THR A 141 39.64 -2.41 58.27
N PRO A 142 40.52 -2.04 59.22
CA PRO A 142 41.93 -2.42 59.19
C PRO A 142 42.10 -3.94 59.03
N GLY A 143 42.81 -4.37 57.97
CA GLY A 143 43.04 -5.79 57.67
C GLY A 143 42.01 -6.45 56.76
N ALA A 144 41.04 -5.71 56.21
CA ALA A 144 40.04 -6.26 55.29
C ALA A 144 40.61 -6.67 53.92
N CYS A 145 41.68 -6.00 53.50
CA CYS A 145 42.48 -6.37 52.33
C CYS A 145 43.93 -6.65 52.74
N ALA A 146 44.51 -7.69 52.17
CA ALA A 146 45.88 -8.11 52.45
C ALA A 146 46.91 -7.11 51.90
N TYR A 147 46.59 -6.45 50.79
CA TYR A 147 47.29 -5.28 50.26
C TYR A 147 46.31 -4.30 49.62
N THR A 148 46.75 -3.05 49.48
CA THR A 148 46.03 -1.99 48.77
C THR A 148 46.95 -1.45 47.69
N LEU A 149 46.41 -1.10 46.52
CA LEU A 149 47.16 -0.50 45.42
C LEU A 149 46.90 1.02 45.41
N PRO A 150 47.89 1.85 45.78
CA PRO A 150 47.76 3.30 45.66
C PRO A 150 47.51 3.71 44.21
N GLN A 151 46.68 4.73 44.01
CA GLN A 151 46.40 5.27 42.66
C GLN A 151 47.69 5.72 41.94
N ALA A 152 48.65 6.28 42.68
CA ALA A 152 49.93 6.72 42.11
C ALA A 152 50.73 5.56 41.47
N THR A 153 50.72 4.38 42.10
CA THR A 153 51.40 3.18 41.58
C THR A 153 50.70 2.63 40.34
N ILE A 154 49.36 2.65 40.33
CA ILE A 154 48.60 2.24 39.14
C ILE A 154 48.87 3.21 37.98
N MET A 155 48.89 4.51 38.25
CA MET A 155 49.22 5.54 37.27
C MET A 155 50.60 5.30 36.66
N GLU A 156 51.63 5.10 37.49
CA GLU A 156 52.99 4.78 37.02
C GLU A 156 53.04 3.53 36.13
N TRP A 157 52.28 2.48 36.46
CA TRP A 157 52.27 1.25 35.66
C TRP A 157 51.54 1.38 34.32
N VAL A 158 50.63 2.35 34.24
CA VAL A 158 49.73 2.57 33.11
C VAL A 158 50.23 3.68 32.19
N GLU A 159 50.97 4.67 32.68
CA GLU A 159 51.42 5.86 31.95
C GLU A 159 52.07 5.54 30.60
N ASP A 160 52.95 4.54 30.57
CA ASP A 160 53.69 4.11 29.37
C ASP A 160 52.87 3.21 28.41
N LEU A 161 51.63 2.86 28.75
CA LEU A 161 50.79 2.01 27.91
C LEU A 161 50.10 2.81 26.82
N SER A 162 50.14 2.29 25.59
CA SER A 162 49.30 2.75 24.49
C SER A 162 48.70 1.56 23.76
N VAL A 163 47.39 1.56 23.56
CA VAL A 163 46.67 0.49 22.86
C VAL A 163 46.23 1.01 21.50
N ALA A 164 46.90 0.55 20.43
CA ALA A 164 46.69 1.08 19.09
C ALA A 164 45.25 0.85 18.56
N GLU A 165 44.61 -0.26 18.91
CA GLU A 165 43.26 -0.60 18.44
C GLU A 165 42.17 0.29 19.07
N SER A 166 42.29 0.61 20.35
CA SER A 166 41.37 1.52 21.04
C SER A 166 41.80 2.98 20.94
N GLY A 167 43.04 3.27 20.55
CA GLY A 167 43.61 4.61 20.54
C GLY A 167 43.81 5.21 21.94
N TRP A 168 43.63 4.40 22.99
CA TRP A 168 43.77 4.81 24.38
C TRP A 168 45.24 4.88 24.77
N ARG A 169 45.61 5.92 25.51
CA ARG A 169 46.97 6.17 26.02
C ARG A 169 46.90 6.42 27.52
N GLY A 170 47.65 5.63 28.29
CA GLY A 170 47.63 5.73 29.74
C GLY A 170 48.02 7.12 30.26
N ALA A 171 49.03 7.75 29.68
CA ALA A 171 49.46 9.09 30.05
C ALA A 171 48.39 10.20 29.84
N ASP A 172 47.53 10.05 28.83
CA ASP A 172 46.58 11.11 28.43
C ASP A 172 45.14 10.83 28.92
N ASP A 173 44.72 9.56 28.95
CA ASP A 173 43.33 9.17 29.15
C ASP A 173 43.05 8.63 30.58
N TYR A 174 44.06 8.13 31.30
CA TYR A 174 43.87 7.65 32.68
C TYR A 174 43.86 8.84 33.64
N THR A 175 42.74 9.05 34.34
CA THR A 175 42.54 10.27 35.13
C THR A 175 43.07 10.18 36.56
N GLY A 176 43.34 8.96 37.05
CA GLY A 176 43.81 8.69 38.42
C GLY A 176 42.81 9.04 39.55
N GLY A 177 41.62 9.54 39.21
CA GLY A 177 40.63 9.97 40.20
C GLY A 177 39.20 9.92 39.69
N VAL A 178 38.28 9.44 40.53
CA VAL A 178 36.85 9.31 40.19
C VAL A 178 36.21 10.65 39.89
N ASP A 179 36.59 11.71 40.62
CA ASP A 179 36.05 13.06 40.40
C ASP A 179 36.40 13.58 38.99
N SER A 180 37.63 13.33 38.54
CA SER A 180 38.05 13.71 37.18
C SER A 180 37.30 12.93 36.10
N VAL A 181 36.95 11.66 36.34
CA VAL A 181 36.07 10.92 35.42
C VAL A 181 34.68 11.55 35.40
N ARG A 182 34.11 11.87 36.57
CA ARG A 182 32.78 12.47 36.69
C ARG A 182 32.68 13.85 36.02
N ASP A 183 33.75 14.64 36.07
CA ASP A 183 33.76 15.99 35.53
C ASP A 183 34.00 16.00 34.01
N ASN A 184 34.70 15.00 33.46
CA ASN A 184 35.05 14.94 32.03
C ASN A 184 34.17 14.01 31.19
N TYR A 185 33.44 13.06 31.80
CA TYR A 185 32.65 12.05 31.11
C TYR A 185 31.21 11.99 31.62
N ARG A 186 30.26 11.75 30.70
CA ARG A 186 28.85 11.53 31.08
C ARG A 186 28.64 10.10 31.55
N ALA A 187 27.64 9.88 32.40
CA ALA A 187 27.33 8.55 32.95
C ALA A 187 27.11 7.45 31.88
N PHE A 188 26.59 7.80 30.70
CA PHE A 188 26.37 6.86 29.58
C PHE A 188 27.58 6.70 28.65
N GLU A 189 28.62 7.51 28.85
CA GLU A 189 29.90 7.47 28.13
C GLU A 189 30.95 6.66 28.89
N THR A 190 30.62 6.21 30.10
CA THR A 190 31.49 5.38 30.94
C THR A 190 30.84 4.04 31.25
N LYS A 191 31.63 2.98 31.30
CA LYS A 191 31.21 1.68 31.81
C LYS A 191 31.96 1.37 33.09
N MET A 192 31.25 1.14 34.19
CA MET A 192 31.83 0.85 35.49
C MET A 192 31.62 -0.62 35.85
N PHE A 193 32.69 -1.29 36.24
CA PHE A 193 32.66 -2.61 36.86
C PHE A 193 33.08 -2.49 38.31
N ALA A 194 32.38 -3.19 39.19
CA ALA A 194 32.66 -3.17 40.63
C ALA A 194 32.52 -4.57 41.21
N VAL A 195 33.53 -4.98 41.97
CA VAL A 195 33.59 -6.27 42.68
C VAL A 195 33.68 -5.97 44.17
N ALA A 196 32.80 -6.60 44.95
CA ALA A 196 32.76 -6.46 46.40
C ALA A 196 32.84 -7.83 47.09
N GLY A 197 33.58 -7.90 48.20
CA GLY A 197 33.72 -9.11 49.01
C GLY A 197 35.01 -9.09 49.83
N CYS A 198 34.96 -9.56 51.07
CA CYS A 198 36.15 -9.68 51.94
C CYS A 198 36.43 -11.16 52.24
N SER A 199 37.70 -11.53 52.40
CA SER A 199 38.14 -12.92 52.71
C SER A 199 37.80 -13.33 54.14
N THR A 200 37.87 -12.40 55.10
CA THR A 200 37.46 -12.64 56.48
C THR A 200 35.93 -12.49 56.57
N GLY A 201 35.21 -13.51 57.02
CA GLY A 201 33.74 -13.59 57.11
C GLY A 201 33.03 -12.56 58.01
N GLY A 202 33.45 -11.30 58.00
CA GLY A 202 32.73 -10.16 58.55
C GLY A 202 31.81 -9.57 57.49
N GLN A 203 30.51 -9.60 57.82
CA GLN A 203 29.36 -8.92 57.21
C GLN A 203 29.58 -8.22 55.86
N GLY A 204 28.85 -8.68 54.84
CA GLY A 204 28.81 -8.08 53.50
C GLY A 204 28.58 -6.57 53.56
N GLY A 205 29.62 -5.82 53.21
CA GLY A 205 29.64 -4.37 53.16
C GLY A 205 30.74 -3.87 52.22
N THR A 206 30.67 -2.61 51.83
CA THR A 206 31.59 -1.92 50.89
C THR A 206 33.04 -1.76 51.42
N ALA A 207 33.42 -2.51 52.45
CA ALA A 207 34.73 -2.45 53.09
C ALA A 207 35.85 -3.01 52.20
N CYS A 208 35.54 -3.99 51.34
CA CYS A 208 36.44 -4.47 50.30
C CYS A 208 35.74 -4.27 48.95
N LEU A 209 35.96 -3.12 48.34
CA LEU A 209 35.40 -2.77 47.03
C LEU A 209 36.55 -2.54 46.06
N SER A 210 36.51 -3.17 44.90
CA SER A 210 37.37 -2.83 43.77
C SER A 210 36.50 -2.40 42.61
N ALA A 211 36.94 -1.38 41.89
CA ALA A 211 36.16 -0.77 40.82
C ALA A 211 37.09 -0.36 39.68
N ALA A 212 36.61 -0.51 38.45
CA ALA A 212 37.26 -0.02 37.24
C ALA A 212 36.23 0.70 36.38
N ILE A 213 36.62 1.83 35.80
CA ILE A 213 35.79 2.64 34.91
C ILE A 213 36.47 2.70 33.55
N PHE A 214 35.71 2.45 32.50
CA PHE A 214 36.16 2.38 31.10
C PHE A 214 35.44 3.41 30.23
N ASP A 215 36.12 3.88 29.18
CA ASP A 215 35.56 4.73 28.13
C ASP A 215 34.63 3.91 27.22
N ASN A 216 33.37 4.32 27.15
CA ASN A 216 32.31 3.72 26.35
C ASN A 216 31.78 4.69 25.27
N ARG A 217 32.45 5.83 25.02
CA ARG A 217 31.98 6.86 24.05
C ARG A 217 31.79 6.29 22.66
N ARG A 218 32.72 5.46 22.17
CA ARG A 218 32.65 4.88 20.82
C ARG A 218 31.44 3.96 20.68
N ALA A 219 31.31 2.98 21.55
CA ALA A 219 30.17 2.06 21.57
C ALA A 219 28.85 2.81 21.77
N SER A 220 28.79 3.77 22.70
CA SER A 220 27.60 4.59 22.96
C SER A 220 27.21 5.45 21.74
N SER A 221 28.18 6.06 21.06
CA SER A 221 27.93 6.85 19.85
C SER A 221 27.46 6.00 18.67
N LEU A 222 28.06 4.83 18.44
CA LEU A 222 27.65 3.91 17.37
C LEU A 222 26.28 3.28 17.67
N ALA A 223 25.99 2.97 18.93
CA ALA A 223 24.67 2.53 19.37
C ALA A 223 23.62 3.62 19.14
N ALA A 224 23.92 4.87 19.48
CA ALA A 224 23.02 6.00 19.25
C ALA A 224 22.77 6.21 17.75
N ILE A 225 23.81 6.20 16.92
CA ILE A 225 23.69 6.32 15.45
C ILE A 225 22.85 5.18 14.88
N SER A 226 23.07 3.94 15.31
CA SER A 226 22.30 2.77 14.85
C SER A 226 20.83 2.87 15.23
N ASN A 227 20.51 3.31 16.45
CA ASN A 227 19.14 3.54 16.91
C ASN A 227 18.45 4.69 16.17
N MET A 228 19.18 5.78 15.89
CA MET A 228 18.67 6.87 15.06
C MET A 228 18.38 6.39 13.63
N ALA A 229 19.28 5.60 13.04
CA ALA A 229 19.10 5.02 11.72
C ALA A 229 17.89 4.08 11.66
N LEU A 230 17.70 3.20 12.65
CA LEU A 230 16.53 2.34 12.76
C LEU A 230 15.23 3.15 12.81
N THR A 231 15.20 4.21 13.62
CA THR A 231 14.01 5.05 13.77
C THR A 231 13.66 5.74 12.45
N VAL A 232 14.64 6.31 11.76
CA VAL A 232 14.47 6.94 10.44
C VAL A 232 13.99 5.91 9.40
N PHE A 233 14.58 4.71 9.40
CA PHE A 233 14.21 3.64 8.48
C PHE A 233 12.75 3.20 8.70
N VAL A 234 12.32 2.98 9.94
CA VAL A 234 10.95 2.58 10.27
C VAL A 234 9.96 3.66 9.86
N ILE A 235 10.25 4.94 10.10
CA ILE A 235 9.40 6.07 9.67
C ILE A 235 9.24 6.07 8.14
N LEU A 236 10.34 5.92 7.39
CA LEU A 236 10.31 5.90 5.93
C LEU A 236 9.49 4.69 5.43
N LEU A 237 9.69 3.53 6.03
CA LEU A 237 8.99 2.30 5.67
C LEU A 237 7.48 2.41 5.91
N LEU A 238 7.05 2.96 7.05
CA LEU A 238 5.64 3.20 7.34
C LEU A 238 5.04 4.26 6.40
N THR A 239 5.79 5.32 6.08
CA THR A 239 5.33 6.38 5.17
C THR A 239 5.12 5.85 3.75
N VAL A 240 6.10 5.12 3.22
CA VAL A 240 6.01 4.49 1.89
C VAL A 240 4.93 3.42 1.86
N GLY A 241 4.83 2.60 2.92
CA GLY A 241 3.81 1.59 3.07
C GLY A 241 2.40 2.17 3.04
N ASN A 242 2.15 3.21 3.85
CA ASN A 242 0.87 3.92 3.87
C ASN A 242 0.55 4.54 2.50
N ALA A 243 1.52 5.23 1.89
CA ALA A 243 1.32 5.82 0.56
C ALA A 243 1.02 4.78 -0.53
N ALA A 244 1.65 3.60 -0.48
CA ALA A 244 1.36 2.51 -1.40
C ALA A 244 -0.07 1.96 -1.22
N PHE A 245 -0.55 1.84 0.02
CA PHE A 245 -1.93 1.42 0.30
C PHE A 245 -2.96 2.43 -0.15
N THR A 246 -2.74 3.72 0.13
CA THR A 246 -3.64 4.77 -0.32
C THR A 246 -3.74 4.78 -1.84
N ARG A 247 -2.61 4.71 -2.56
CA ARG A 247 -2.62 4.62 -4.03
C ARG A 247 -3.36 3.39 -4.54
N ALA A 248 -3.22 2.25 -3.87
CA ALA A 248 -3.93 1.04 -4.26
C ALA A 248 -5.45 1.17 -4.08
N ALA A 249 -5.91 1.81 -3.01
CA ALA A 249 -7.33 2.11 -2.80
C ALA A 249 -7.85 3.15 -3.81
N ASP A 250 -7.06 4.17 -4.09
CA ASP A 250 -7.38 5.23 -5.05
C ASP A 250 -7.61 4.66 -6.46
N ASP A 251 -6.65 3.87 -6.95
CA ASP A 251 -6.69 3.32 -8.30
C ASP A 251 -7.74 2.23 -8.46
N LEU A 252 -8.01 1.44 -7.41
CA LEU A 252 -8.91 0.29 -7.49
C LEU A 252 -10.38 0.66 -7.24
N VAL A 253 -10.66 1.64 -6.36
CA VAL A 253 -12.03 1.95 -5.91
C VAL A 253 -12.42 3.39 -6.15
N ILE A 254 -11.57 4.36 -5.79
CA ILE A 254 -11.99 5.77 -5.74
C ILE A 254 -12.09 6.36 -7.15
N ARG A 255 -11.07 6.23 -8.01
CA ARG A 255 -11.09 6.80 -9.36
C ARG A 255 -12.25 6.27 -10.23
N PRO A 256 -12.58 4.97 -10.24
CA PRO A 256 -13.73 4.49 -11.00
C PRO A 256 -15.06 5.04 -10.47
N ILE A 257 -15.20 5.17 -9.14
CA ILE A 257 -16.42 5.75 -8.54
C ILE A 257 -16.56 7.23 -8.91
N GLU A 258 -15.47 8.00 -8.88
CA GLU A 258 -15.49 9.40 -9.31
C GLU A 258 -15.97 9.53 -10.77
N ARG A 259 -15.52 8.63 -11.66
CA ARG A 259 -15.98 8.60 -13.06
C ARG A 259 -17.45 8.24 -13.17
N MET A 260 -17.92 7.22 -12.45
CA MET A 260 -19.34 6.83 -12.44
C MET A 260 -20.23 7.93 -11.88
N VAL A 261 -19.83 8.60 -10.80
CA VAL A 261 -20.59 9.73 -10.25
C VAL A 261 -20.59 10.90 -11.23
N ALA A 262 -19.46 11.20 -11.87
CA ALA A 262 -19.39 12.24 -12.88
C ALA A 262 -20.27 11.94 -14.09
N THR A 263 -20.32 10.70 -14.58
CA THR A 263 -21.20 10.31 -15.69
C THR A 263 -22.66 10.42 -15.27
N VAL A 264 -23.06 9.90 -14.11
CA VAL A 264 -24.44 10.04 -13.59
C VAL A 264 -24.85 11.50 -13.43
N GLN A 265 -23.97 12.35 -12.89
CA GLN A 265 -24.25 13.79 -12.76
C GLN A 265 -24.36 14.49 -14.12
N GLN A 266 -23.55 14.12 -15.11
CA GLN A 266 -23.66 14.64 -16.47
C GLN A 266 -24.97 14.21 -17.14
N LEU A 267 -25.38 12.97 -16.94
CA LEU A 267 -26.65 12.43 -17.43
C LEU A 267 -27.85 13.14 -16.82
N ALA A 268 -27.80 13.43 -15.53
CA ALA A 268 -28.83 14.20 -14.83
C ALA A 268 -29.03 15.60 -15.44
N ARG A 269 -27.93 16.25 -15.86
CA ARG A 269 -27.98 17.60 -16.44
C ARG A 269 -28.31 17.62 -17.93
N THR A 270 -27.89 16.60 -18.67
CA THR A 270 -28.03 16.56 -20.14
C THR A 270 -28.38 15.14 -20.63
N PRO A 271 -29.65 14.70 -20.51
CA PRO A 271 -30.09 13.37 -20.93
C PRO A 271 -30.06 13.12 -22.45
N LEU A 272 -29.58 14.08 -23.25
CA LEU A 272 -29.35 13.95 -24.69
C LEU A 272 -27.89 13.66 -25.07
N MET A 273 -26.99 13.55 -24.10
CA MET A 273 -25.58 13.31 -24.37
C MET A 273 -25.38 11.88 -24.90
N LYS A 274 -25.13 11.75 -26.20
CA LYS A 274 -24.57 10.50 -26.76
C LYS A 274 -23.20 10.30 -26.14
N LEU A 275 -23.11 9.43 -25.14
CA LEU A 275 -21.84 8.93 -24.64
C LEU A 275 -21.19 8.17 -25.81
N VAL A 276 -20.21 8.79 -26.45
CA VAL A 276 -19.36 8.11 -27.43
C VAL A 276 -18.56 7.09 -26.63
N HIS A 277 -18.80 5.80 -26.89
CA HIS A 277 -17.99 4.72 -26.34
C HIS A 277 -16.53 4.98 -26.72
N HIS A 278 -15.68 5.19 -25.71
CA HIS A 278 -14.24 5.18 -25.87
C HIS A 278 -13.82 3.71 -25.90
N ASP A 279 -14.01 3.05 -27.06
CA ASP A 279 -13.38 1.77 -27.33
C ASP A 279 -11.88 1.99 -27.25
N SER A 280 -11.30 1.52 -26.15
CA SER A 280 -9.87 1.57 -25.90
C SER A 280 -9.21 0.48 -26.73
N ASP A 281 -9.14 0.71 -28.03
CA ASP A 281 -8.30 -0.06 -28.93
C ASP A 281 -6.85 0.41 -28.72
N ALA A 282 -6.21 -0.19 -27.71
CA ALA A 282 -4.79 -0.02 -27.43
C ALA A 282 -3.96 -0.81 -28.46
N GLY A 283 -3.92 -0.29 -29.69
CA GLY A 283 -3.03 -0.72 -30.77
C GLY A 283 -2.25 0.48 -31.29
N GLY A 284 -0.97 0.57 -30.91
CA GLY A 284 -0.15 1.76 -31.14
C GLY A 284 0.02 2.15 -32.62
N LYS A 285 -0.02 3.45 -32.87
CA LYS A 285 0.72 4.10 -33.97
C LYS A 285 1.24 5.45 -33.52
N LYS A 286 2.57 5.54 -33.38
CA LYS A 286 3.30 6.80 -33.24
C LYS A 286 3.13 7.63 -34.52
N GLY A 287 2.19 8.57 -34.53
CA GLY A 287 2.10 9.63 -35.53
C GLY A 287 2.80 10.89 -35.01
N LYS A 288 3.95 11.24 -35.58
CA LYS A 288 4.66 12.50 -35.32
C LYS A 288 3.79 13.69 -35.74
N GLY A 289 3.32 14.47 -34.77
CA GLY A 289 2.70 15.78 -35.00
C GLY A 289 3.74 16.81 -35.43
N LYS A 290 3.63 17.25 -36.69
CA LYS A 290 4.37 18.34 -37.32
C LYS A 290 3.86 19.67 -36.76
N LYS A 291 4.72 20.41 -36.03
CA LYS A 291 4.44 21.80 -35.62
C LYS A 291 4.56 22.71 -36.83
N HIS A 292 3.47 23.39 -37.17
CA HIS A 292 3.49 24.62 -37.97
C HIS A 292 3.96 25.78 -37.07
N LYS A 293 5.03 26.46 -37.45
CA LYS A 293 5.28 27.86 -37.09
C LYS A 293 6.01 28.51 -38.27
N ASP A 294 5.33 29.48 -38.87
CA ASP A 294 5.88 30.41 -39.84
C ASP A 294 6.85 31.37 -39.15
N GLY A 295 7.83 31.86 -39.91
CA GLY A 295 8.44 33.17 -39.66
C GLY A 295 9.96 33.21 -39.48
N ALA A 296 10.63 33.54 -40.58
CA ALA A 296 11.79 34.43 -40.70
C ALA A 296 13.24 33.88 -40.61
N ALA A 297 13.94 34.22 -41.71
CA ALA A 297 15.34 34.66 -41.82
C ALA A 297 16.47 33.61 -41.90
N ALA A 298 16.84 33.36 -43.16
CA ALA A 298 18.16 33.66 -43.75
C ALA A 298 19.42 32.86 -43.39
N ALA A 299 20.13 32.53 -44.47
CA ALA A 299 21.58 32.41 -44.64
C ALA A 299 22.25 31.02 -44.48
N ALA A 300 22.54 30.47 -45.67
CA ALA A 300 23.86 30.06 -46.13
C ALA A 300 24.40 28.64 -45.89
N ALA A 301 25.00 28.15 -46.99
CA ALA A 301 26.14 27.24 -47.10
C ALA A 301 25.90 25.72 -47.31
N ARG A 302 25.85 25.36 -48.61
CA ARG A 302 26.82 24.49 -49.34
C ARG A 302 27.00 22.99 -48.96
N ARG A 303 26.83 22.17 -50.03
CA ARG A 303 27.68 21.02 -50.49
C ARG A 303 27.39 19.66 -49.81
N GLY A 304 27.31 18.49 -50.46
CA GLY A 304 27.44 17.99 -51.84
C GLY A 304 26.66 16.65 -51.98
N LYS A 305 26.22 16.23 -53.18
CA LYS A 305 26.77 15.11 -54.02
C LYS A 305 27.12 13.85 -53.20
N GLU A 306 26.59 12.65 -53.45
CA GLU A 306 26.61 11.76 -54.64
C GLU A 306 25.42 10.76 -54.52
N ALA A 307 24.66 10.27 -55.53
CA ALA A 307 24.90 9.73 -56.88
C ALA A 307 25.28 8.23 -56.92
N LYS A 308 24.43 7.47 -57.65
CA LYS A 308 24.58 6.12 -58.25
C LYS A 308 24.45 4.90 -57.30
N GLY A 309 23.83 3.79 -57.70
CA GLY A 309 23.25 3.38 -58.99
C GLY A 309 23.10 1.86 -59.08
N GLY A 310 22.08 1.39 -59.83
CA GLY A 310 22.12 0.17 -60.66
C GLY A 310 21.76 -1.16 -59.96
N SER A 311 20.65 -1.83 -60.34
CA SER A 311 20.51 -2.79 -61.48
C SER A 311 21.19 -4.13 -61.16
N SER A 312 20.48 -5.19 -60.79
CA SER A 312 19.67 -6.14 -61.59
C SER A 312 20.42 -7.44 -61.83
N ASP A 313 19.64 -8.52 -61.96
CA ASP A 313 19.99 -9.89 -62.37
C ASP A 313 20.53 -10.82 -61.27
N SER A 314 20.29 -12.13 -61.25
CA SER A 314 19.16 -13.01 -61.56
C SER A 314 19.61 -14.41 -61.10
N ASP A 315 18.65 -15.32 -60.94
CA ASP A 315 18.77 -16.79 -61.05
C ASP A 315 19.03 -17.66 -59.80
N ASP A 316 18.08 -18.60 -59.67
CA ASP A 316 18.17 -20.01 -59.25
C ASP A 316 18.58 -20.37 -57.81
N ALA A 317 18.11 -21.44 -57.18
CA ALA A 317 16.97 -22.35 -57.33
C ALA A 317 17.01 -23.23 -56.06
N SER A 318 15.84 -23.66 -55.58
CA SER A 318 15.56 -24.88 -54.79
C SER A 318 16.48 -25.28 -53.61
N ASP A 319 15.94 -25.28 -52.39
CA ASP A 319 15.98 -26.49 -51.56
C ASP A 319 14.80 -26.50 -50.55
N ASP A 320 13.98 -27.55 -50.68
CA ASP A 320 12.84 -27.87 -49.83
C ASP A 320 13.34 -28.81 -48.72
N SER A 321 13.35 -28.37 -47.47
CA SER A 321 13.28 -29.31 -46.34
C SER A 321 12.63 -28.68 -45.12
N ALA A 322 11.50 -29.29 -44.75
CA ALA A 322 10.64 -28.93 -43.65
C ALA A 322 11.38 -29.03 -42.30
N SER A 323 11.40 -27.94 -41.54
CA SER A 323 11.68 -27.97 -40.10
C SER A 323 10.42 -27.63 -39.32
N VAL A 324 10.02 -28.62 -38.53
CA VAL A 324 8.88 -28.70 -37.62
C VAL A 324 8.73 -27.47 -36.74
N VAL A 325 7.50 -26.95 -36.72
CA VAL A 325 7.00 -25.93 -35.80
C VAL A 325 6.87 -26.55 -34.40
N THR A 326 7.62 -26.05 -33.42
CA THR A 326 7.23 -26.11 -32.02
C THR A 326 6.92 -24.69 -31.55
N VAL A 327 5.64 -24.33 -31.58
CA VAL A 327 5.14 -23.13 -30.87
C VAL A 327 5.20 -23.46 -29.39
N GLU A 328 6.22 -22.96 -28.68
CA GLU A 328 6.14 -22.83 -27.24
C GLU A 328 4.93 -21.95 -26.92
N ALA A 329 3.96 -22.54 -26.23
CA ALA A 329 2.80 -21.84 -25.72
C ALA A 329 3.28 -20.76 -24.74
N ALA A 330 3.31 -19.51 -25.22
CA ALA A 330 3.47 -18.35 -24.36
C ALA A 330 2.41 -18.42 -23.24
N PRO A 331 2.78 -18.16 -21.98
CA PRO A 331 1.84 -18.22 -20.87
C PRO A 331 0.69 -17.25 -21.14
N ALA A 332 -0.53 -17.75 -21.00
CA ALA A 332 -1.75 -17.01 -21.25
C ALA A 332 -1.72 -15.67 -20.49
N PRO A 333 -2.06 -14.54 -21.14
CA PRO A 333 -2.13 -13.27 -20.45
C PRO A 333 -3.28 -13.36 -19.44
N GLU A 334 -2.95 -13.27 -18.16
CA GLU A 334 -3.91 -13.21 -17.06
C GLU A 334 -4.77 -11.95 -17.21
N LYS A 335 -5.89 -12.06 -17.93
CA LYS A 335 -6.76 -10.93 -18.27
C LYS A 335 -7.64 -10.54 -17.08
N ARG A 336 -7.23 -9.47 -16.40
CA ARG A 336 -8.00 -8.22 -16.25
C ARG A 336 -9.36 -8.25 -15.54
N GLY A 337 -9.62 -9.11 -14.56
CA GLY A 337 -10.84 -9.02 -13.72
C GLY A 337 -11.05 -7.72 -12.91
N GLU A 338 -10.10 -6.77 -12.93
CA GLU A 338 -10.04 -5.58 -12.06
C GLU A 338 -10.91 -4.42 -12.52
N SER A 339 -11.01 -4.23 -13.83
CA SER A 339 -11.85 -3.21 -14.44
C SER A 339 -13.27 -3.71 -14.64
N TYR A 340 -13.53 -5.02 -14.58
CA TYR A 340 -14.81 -5.55 -15.06
C TYR A 340 -15.99 -5.19 -14.16
N GLU A 341 -15.92 -5.22 -12.83
CA GLU A 341 -17.10 -4.88 -12.02
C GLU A 341 -17.46 -3.39 -12.13
N THR A 342 -16.49 -2.50 -11.92
CA THR A 342 -16.71 -1.05 -12.01
C THR A 342 -16.95 -0.59 -13.44
N ALA A 343 -16.27 -1.16 -14.44
CA ALA A 343 -16.55 -0.84 -15.84
C ALA A 343 -17.85 -1.48 -16.33
N LEU A 344 -18.26 -2.64 -15.81
CA LEU A 344 -19.58 -3.20 -16.10
C LEU A 344 -20.67 -2.31 -15.52
N LEU A 345 -20.48 -1.77 -14.31
CA LEU A 345 -21.39 -0.78 -13.74
C LEU A 345 -21.41 0.52 -14.57
N GLU A 346 -20.24 1.02 -14.98
CA GLU A 346 -20.13 2.20 -15.84
C GLU A 346 -20.81 1.97 -17.21
N GLU A 347 -20.59 0.81 -17.82
CA GLU A 347 -21.22 0.39 -19.08
C GLU A 347 -22.73 0.19 -18.91
N ALA A 348 -23.17 -0.40 -17.81
CA ALA A 348 -24.58 -0.55 -17.49
C ALA A 348 -25.25 0.81 -17.33
N VAL A 349 -24.65 1.74 -16.58
CA VAL A 349 -25.13 3.12 -16.44
C VAL A 349 -25.19 3.81 -17.80
N ALA A 350 -24.19 3.64 -18.67
CA ALA A 350 -24.19 4.18 -20.02
C ALA A 350 -25.33 3.58 -20.88
N LYS A 351 -25.56 2.27 -20.81
CA LYS A 351 -26.66 1.59 -21.51
C LYS A 351 -28.02 2.04 -21.01
N PHE A 352 -28.21 2.13 -19.69
CA PHE A 352 -29.44 2.67 -19.09
C PHE A 352 -29.71 4.09 -19.56
N SER A 353 -28.69 4.94 -19.61
CA SER A 353 -28.80 6.27 -20.18
C SER A 353 -29.26 6.26 -21.63
N SER A 354 -28.64 5.42 -22.47
CA SER A 354 -29.02 5.32 -23.88
C SER A 354 -30.47 4.87 -24.06
N LEU A 355 -30.93 3.94 -23.21
CA LEU A 355 -32.30 3.45 -23.21
C LEU A 355 -33.28 4.53 -22.75
N MET A 356 -32.94 5.29 -21.70
CA MET A 356 -33.73 6.44 -21.27
C MET A 356 -33.85 7.50 -22.37
N GLN A 357 -32.78 7.78 -23.11
CA GLN A 357 -32.82 8.73 -24.22
C GLN A 357 -33.80 8.28 -25.32
N CYS A 358 -33.82 6.99 -25.66
CA CYS A 358 -34.79 6.42 -26.59
C CYS A 358 -36.23 6.48 -26.04
N GLY A 359 -36.42 6.21 -24.74
CA GLY A 359 -37.74 6.22 -24.11
C GLY A 359 -38.37 7.61 -23.98
N PHE A 360 -37.56 8.65 -23.74
CA PHE A 360 -38.07 10.01 -23.51
C PHE A 360 -38.03 10.92 -24.75
N GLY A 361 -37.21 10.59 -25.75
CA GLY A 361 -37.06 11.38 -26.96
C GLY A 361 -36.54 12.81 -26.73
N ALA A 362 -36.54 13.63 -27.78
CA ALA A 362 -36.00 15.00 -27.74
C ALA A 362 -36.85 16.00 -26.93
N ALA A 363 -38.13 15.66 -26.67
CA ALA A 363 -39.04 16.47 -25.88
C ALA A 363 -39.02 16.05 -24.39
N GLY A 364 -39.13 14.76 -24.09
CA GLY A 364 -39.14 14.24 -22.71
C GLY A 364 -37.80 14.39 -21.99
N SER A 365 -36.69 14.31 -22.73
CA SER A 365 -35.35 14.59 -22.17
C SER A 365 -35.24 16.01 -21.58
N ARG A 366 -35.86 17.02 -22.21
CA ARG A 366 -35.90 18.39 -21.68
C ARG A 366 -36.76 18.52 -20.42
N ILE A 367 -37.88 17.80 -20.36
CA ILE A 367 -38.77 17.77 -19.20
C ILE A 367 -38.07 17.10 -18.02
N ILE A 368 -37.40 15.97 -18.25
CA ILE A 368 -36.70 15.22 -17.21
C ILE A 368 -35.46 15.96 -16.70
N ALA A 369 -34.68 16.59 -17.58
CA ALA A 369 -33.56 17.44 -17.17
C ALA A 369 -34.01 18.61 -16.28
N HIS A 370 -35.14 19.24 -16.62
CA HIS A 370 -35.74 20.29 -15.82
C HIS A 370 -36.19 19.77 -14.44
N ASN A 371 -36.80 18.58 -14.41
CA ASN A 371 -37.32 17.98 -13.17
C ASN A 371 -36.21 17.38 -12.28
N LEU A 372 -35.08 16.92 -12.83
CA LEU A 372 -33.89 16.52 -12.06
C LEU A 372 -33.06 17.72 -11.57
N GLY A 373 -33.02 18.80 -12.36
CA GLY A 373 -32.19 19.97 -12.08
C GLY A 373 -32.68 20.84 -10.92
N ALA A 374 -33.99 20.81 -10.64
CA ALA A 374 -34.61 21.64 -9.59
C ALA A 374 -34.34 21.14 -8.16
N ALA A 375 -34.06 19.85 -7.95
CA ALA A 375 -33.98 19.24 -6.62
C ALA A 375 -32.68 18.44 -6.37
N GLY A 376 -31.53 18.95 -6.86
CA GLY A 376 -30.22 18.42 -6.42
C GLY A 376 -29.95 16.94 -6.75
N GLY A 377 -30.67 16.35 -7.71
CA GLY A 377 -30.55 14.95 -8.10
C GLY A 377 -31.77 14.07 -7.78
N GLU A 378 -32.78 14.60 -7.08
CA GLU A 378 -34.05 13.91 -6.86
C GLU A 378 -35.08 14.33 -7.93
N ILE A 379 -35.87 13.39 -8.44
CA ILE A 379 -36.90 13.67 -9.46
C ILE A 379 -38.13 14.21 -8.76
N ASP A 380 -38.48 15.46 -8.99
CA ASP A 380 -39.79 15.99 -8.61
C ASP A 380 -40.76 15.83 -9.80
N PRO A 381 -41.73 14.89 -9.75
CA PRO A 381 -42.72 14.72 -10.79
C PRO A 381 -43.81 15.82 -10.78
N MET A 382 -43.89 16.63 -9.73
CA MET A 382 -44.94 17.65 -9.53
C MET A 382 -44.49 19.06 -9.93
N VAL A 383 -43.53 19.15 -10.85
CA VAL A 383 -43.07 20.44 -11.39
C VAL A 383 -44.11 21.00 -12.39
N PRO A 384 -44.53 22.28 -12.28
CA PRO A 384 -45.50 22.88 -13.18
C PRO A 384 -45.07 22.83 -14.65
N GLY A 385 -45.90 22.21 -15.50
CA GLY A 385 -45.65 22.07 -16.93
C GLY A 385 -45.88 23.35 -17.74
N ARG A 386 -45.44 23.35 -19.00
CA ARG A 386 -45.70 24.44 -19.96
C ARG A 386 -46.90 24.09 -20.84
N LYS A 387 -47.83 25.03 -21.03
CA LYS A 387 -48.90 24.89 -22.03
C LYS A 387 -48.29 24.91 -23.44
N VAL A 388 -48.70 23.94 -24.26
CA VAL A 388 -48.29 23.80 -25.66
C VAL A 388 -49.53 23.66 -26.52
N GLU A 389 -49.61 24.41 -27.61
CA GLU A 389 -50.61 24.19 -28.67
C GLU A 389 -50.02 23.18 -29.67
N ALA A 390 -50.76 22.11 -29.93
CA ALA A 390 -50.31 21.01 -30.79
C ALA A 390 -51.43 20.55 -31.72
N ILE A 391 -51.04 20.05 -32.90
CA ILE A 391 -51.92 19.40 -33.86
C ILE A 391 -51.68 17.90 -33.76
N PHE A 392 -52.74 17.13 -33.53
CA PHE A 392 -52.66 15.67 -33.46
C PHE A 392 -53.00 15.06 -34.82
N GLY A 393 -52.09 14.24 -35.34
CA GLY A 393 -52.30 13.45 -36.54
C GLY A 393 -52.46 11.99 -36.15
N PHE A 394 -53.43 11.30 -36.74
CA PHE A 394 -53.61 9.87 -36.57
C PHE A 394 -53.53 9.21 -37.94
N CYS A 395 -52.74 8.15 -38.06
CA CYS A 395 -52.76 7.30 -39.24
C CYS A 395 -52.84 5.82 -38.85
N ASP A 396 -53.50 5.04 -39.68
CA ASP A 396 -53.85 3.65 -39.40
C ASP A 396 -53.57 2.75 -40.61
N ILE A 397 -53.11 1.52 -40.36
CA ILE A 397 -52.91 0.49 -41.39
C ILE A 397 -54.26 -0.19 -41.64
N ARG A 398 -54.82 0.01 -42.83
CA ARG A 398 -56.09 -0.62 -43.21
C ARG A 398 -55.97 -2.14 -43.26
N ASP A 399 -57.03 -2.82 -42.83
CA ASP A 399 -57.16 -4.28 -42.83
C ASP A 399 -56.05 -4.99 -42.06
N PHE A 400 -55.56 -4.37 -40.98
CA PHE A 400 -54.46 -4.91 -40.16
C PHE A 400 -54.76 -6.28 -39.57
N THR A 401 -56.02 -6.55 -39.18
CA THR A 401 -56.43 -7.88 -38.69
C THR A 401 -56.10 -8.99 -39.70
N SER A 402 -56.40 -8.77 -40.98
CA SER A 402 -56.05 -9.73 -42.04
C SER A 402 -54.54 -9.83 -42.24
N ALA A 403 -53.80 -8.73 -42.12
CA ALA A 403 -52.34 -8.76 -42.14
C ALA A 403 -51.75 -9.57 -40.98
N THR A 404 -52.33 -9.47 -39.77
CA THR A 404 -51.89 -10.21 -38.59
C THR A 404 -52.15 -11.72 -38.72
N GLU A 405 -53.27 -12.11 -39.35
CA GLU A 405 -53.59 -13.52 -39.59
C GLU A 405 -52.63 -14.18 -40.58
N VAL A 406 -52.18 -13.44 -41.60
CA VAL A 406 -51.27 -13.95 -42.64
C VAL A 406 -49.81 -13.93 -42.18
N LEU A 407 -49.36 -12.85 -41.54
CA LEU A 407 -47.95 -12.65 -41.17
C LEU A 407 -47.59 -13.24 -39.80
N GLN A 408 -48.56 -13.38 -38.89
CA GLN A 408 -48.38 -13.95 -37.55
C GLN A 408 -47.16 -13.35 -36.81
N GLU A 409 -46.11 -14.14 -36.55
CA GLU A 409 -44.89 -13.71 -35.84
C GLU A 409 -44.14 -12.57 -36.56
N ASP A 410 -44.28 -12.47 -37.88
CA ASP A 410 -43.60 -11.46 -38.70
C ASP A 410 -44.34 -10.10 -38.73
N ILE A 411 -45.51 -9.98 -38.08
CA ILE A 411 -46.27 -8.73 -38.05
C ILE A 411 -45.46 -7.57 -37.45
N LEU A 412 -44.56 -7.87 -36.51
CA LEU A 412 -43.68 -6.88 -35.89
C LEU A 412 -42.67 -6.32 -36.89
N LEU A 413 -42.14 -7.15 -37.80
CA LEU A 413 -41.23 -6.69 -38.86
C LEU A 413 -41.96 -5.80 -39.86
N PHE A 414 -43.21 -6.15 -40.18
CA PHE A 414 -44.06 -5.35 -41.05
C PHE A 414 -44.39 -3.98 -40.45
N VAL A 415 -44.87 -3.93 -39.19
CA VAL A 415 -45.14 -2.67 -38.48
C VAL A 415 -43.87 -1.83 -38.35
N ASN A 416 -42.72 -2.43 -38.04
CA ASN A 416 -41.44 -1.72 -37.97
C ASN A 416 -41.02 -1.13 -39.33
N SER A 417 -41.32 -1.82 -40.42
CA SER A 417 -41.06 -1.32 -41.78
C SER A 417 -41.93 -0.11 -42.09
N VAL A 418 -43.21 -0.13 -41.72
CA VAL A 418 -44.11 1.05 -41.85
C VAL A 418 -43.64 2.19 -40.96
N ALA A 419 -43.28 1.90 -39.71
CA ALA A 419 -42.74 2.88 -38.76
C ALA A 419 -41.47 3.57 -39.30
N SER A 420 -40.61 2.81 -40.01
CA SER A 420 -39.40 3.34 -40.64
C SER A 420 -39.68 4.36 -41.76
N ILE A 421 -40.90 4.44 -42.27
CA ILE A 421 -41.34 5.43 -43.27
C ILE A 421 -42.08 6.58 -42.58
N VAL A 422 -43.03 6.27 -41.69
CA VAL A 422 -43.89 7.25 -41.02
C VAL A 422 -43.08 8.14 -40.08
N HIS A 423 -42.21 7.57 -39.24
CA HIS A 423 -41.45 8.35 -38.25
C HIS A 423 -40.50 9.38 -38.92
N PRO A 424 -39.69 9.02 -39.94
CA PRO A 424 -38.85 10.02 -40.62
C PRO A 424 -39.65 11.08 -41.37
N ALA A 425 -40.80 10.72 -41.98
CA ALA A 425 -41.66 11.68 -42.66
C ALA A 425 -42.22 12.71 -41.67
N VAL A 426 -42.80 12.25 -40.55
CA VAL A 426 -43.30 13.13 -39.48
C VAL A 426 -42.19 14.03 -38.94
N HIS A 427 -40.99 13.47 -38.72
CA HIS A 427 -39.84 14.23 -38.27
C HIS A 427 -39.38 15.29 -39.28
N ALA A 428 -39.38 14.97 -40.58
CA ALA A 428 -39.01 15.90 -41.65
C ALA A 428 -39.96 17.11 -41.74
N PHE A 429 -41.22 16.95 -41.37
CA PHE A 429 -42.20 18.03 -41.27
C PHE A 429 -42.28 18.67 -39.87
N GLY A 430 -41.33 18.40 -38.98
CA GLY A 430 -41.24 19.01 -37.65
C GLY A 430 -42.22 18.44 -36.61
N GLY A 431 -42.89 17.32 -36.92
CA GLY A 431 -43.73 16.58 -35.98
C GLY A 431 -42.92 15.64 -35.08
N SER A 432 -43.60 15.06 -34.09
CA SER A 432 -43.03 14.05 -33.20
C SER A 432 -43.98 12.86 -33.13
N ALA A 433 -43.50 11.69 -33.54
CA ALA A 433 -44.21 10.44 -33.29
C ALA A 433 -44.25 10.18 -31.77
N ASN A 434 -45.40 9.75 -31.26
CA ASN A 434 -45.68 9.55 -29.85
C ASN A 434 -45.95 8.09 -29.54
N LYS A 435 -47.03 7.53 -30.12
CA LYS A 435 -47.51 6.19 -29.79
C LYS A 435 -47.70 5.34 -31.05
N ASN A 436 -47.26 4.10 -30.98
CA ASN A 436 -47.53 3.05 -31.96
C ASN A 436 -48.29 1.91 -31.25
N ILE A 437 -49.45 1.52 -31.77
CA ILE A 437 -50.32 0.46 -31.22
C ILE A 437 -50.48 -0.68 -32.24
N GLY A 438 -49.48 -0.90 -33.08
CA GLY A 438 -49.52 -1.90 -34.15
C GLY A 438 -49.99 -1.29 -35.47
N ASP A 439 -51.30 -1.15 -35.64
CA ASP A 439 -51.92 -0.54 -36.82
C ASP A 439 -51.96 0.99 -36.77
N ALA A 440 -52.21 1.55 -35.58
CA ALA A 440 -52.37 2.97 -35.38
C ALA A 440 -51.08 3.67 -34.91
N PHE A 441 -50.80 4.82 -35.51
CA PHE A 441 -49.71 5.73 -35.17
C PHE A 441 -50.27 7.11 -34.81
N LEU A 442 -49.71 7.70 -33.75
CA LEU A 442 -50.00 9.05 -33.24
C LEU A 442 -48.75 9.92 -33.24
#